data_AF-A0A0Q9IHB1-F1
#
_entry.id   AF-A0A0Q9IHB1-F1
#
_cell.length_a   1.000
_cell.length_b   1.000
_cell.length_c   1.000
_cell.angle_alpha   90.00
_cell.angle_beta   90.00
_cell.angle_gamma   90.00
#
_symmetry.space_group_name_H-M   'P 1'
#
loop_
_entity.id
_entity.type
_entity.pdbx_description
1 polymer ?
#
loop_
_entity_poly.entity_id
_entity_poly.type
_entity_poly.pdbx_seq_one_letter_code
_entity_poly.pdbx_strand_id
1 'polypeptide(L)'
;MELDVCDRITADPTREDITRAIDQSGDDPGWFINLSDDDGYVEAERDERGRFRLAYHSGKARFDAAETVDAATLNRILLAYLGGDTSWRGKLAWQRQVSPAKAAEAAGEPPVWAIVAVVASLALIFVIVEVLPESWLEQLPFAGTTFGNIALIALPVVVMVAAMVVNAMLKVRRARSWAQAPGRVIRSHMAARRPPKGNEIGTVVNIPAVTYSFSVKGVTYQGTRISLGDISGKYAEEALARYPAGANVTVFYDPADPGDCVLEREAPKGAVKGCGLLLLGVALLGGGLHWAVTQGAEVLKARMPDADVPVMLFAGLFGLMALLFFVGHRRYLARANAWPVTQGEIISSVVEQRGSTENGKTRTTYLPVVEFAYTVGGNRLHSRQVKLGLEISGSESFAQAIVTRYPAGAAVDVHYDPRDPSNAALENPTETNWLLLGVALACFAIALYASRAFR
;
A
#
# COMPACT_ATOMS: atom_id res chain seq x y z
N MET A 1 16.52 -12.03 14.13
CA MET A 1 16.58 -11.00 15.20
C MET A 1 18.02 -10.52 15.27
N GLU A 2 18.32 -9.25 15.54
CA GLU A 2 19.68 -8.70 15.42
C GLU A 2 20.04 -7.84 16.63
N LEU A 3 21.23 -8.06 17.17
CA LEU A 3 21.80 -7.27 18.27
C LEU A 3 22.96 -6.42 17.76
N ASP A 4 22.83 -5.11 17.85
CA ASP A 4 23.88 -4.12 17.57
C ASP A 4 24.42 -3.56 18.89
N VAL A 5 25.74 -3.65 19.09
CA VAL A 5 26.44 -3.07 20.25
C VAL A 5 27.58 -2.22 19.73
N CYS A 6 27.46 -0.89 19.86
CA CYS A 6 28.44 0.08 19.36
C CYS A 6 28.96 -0.24 17.93
N ASP A 7 28.03 -0.37 16.97
CA ASP A 7 28.26 -0.69 15.56
C ASP A 7 28.77 -2.13 15.27
N ARG A 8 28.69 -3.04 16.26
CA ARG A 8 28.95 -4.48 16.09
C ARG A 8 27.63 -5.26 16.09
N ILE A 9 27.24 -5.72 14.90
CA ILE A 9 26.01 -6.47 14.69
C ILE A 9 26.24 -7.97 14.85
N THR A 10 25.40 -8.61 15.66
CA THR A 10 25.29 -10.06 15.85
C THR A 10 23.94 -10.52 15.35
N ALA A 11 23.95 -11.36 14.31
CA ALA A 11 22.73 -11.99 13.80
C ALA A 11 22.31 -13.15 14.71
N ASP A 12 21.00 -13.25 14.97
CA ASP A 12 20.37 -14.24 15.86
C ASP A 12 21.02 -14.34 17.24
N PRO A 13 21.00 -13.22 18.00
CA PRO A 13 21.68 -13.11 19.29
C PRO A 13 21.09 -14.05 20.33
N THR A 14 21.94 -14.65 21.14
CA THR A 14 21.51 -15.48 22.26
C THR A 14 21.28 -14.65 23.52
N ARG A 15 20.63 -15.25 24.53
CA ARG A 15 20.47 -14.62 25.86
C ARG A 15 21.82 -14.27 26.51
N GLU A 16 22.84 -15.09 26.25
CA GLU A 16 24.20 -14.85 26.75
C GLU A 16 24.85 -13.65 26.06
N ASP A 17 24.63 -13.46 24.76
CA ASP A 17 25.19 -12.33 24.02
C ASP A 17 24.65 -10.98 24.52
N ILE A 18 23.35 -10.91 24.83
CA ILE A 18 22.73 -9.72 25.42
C ILE A 18 23.30 -9.43 26.81
N THR A 19 23.34 -10.45 27.69
CA THR A 19 23.84 -10.28 29.06
C THR A 19 25.30 -9.84 29.03
N ARG A 20 26.13 -10.51 28.21
CA ARG A 20 27.55 -10.20 28.03
C ARG A 20 27.74 -8.77 27.51
N ALA A 21 26.93 -8.33 26.54
CA ALA A 21 27.03 -6.98 26.00
C ALA A 21 26.78 -5.91 27.07
N ILE A 22 25.76 -6.09 27.90
CA ILE A 22 25.42 -5.16 28.98
C ILE A 22 26.50 -5.17 30.07
N ASP A 23 27.01 -6.33 30.45
CA ASP A 23 28.09 -6.44 31.44
C ASP A 23 29.39 -5.79 30.94
N GLN A 24 29.61 -5.80 29.63
CA GLN A 24 30.76 -5.15 28.97
C GLN A 24 30.55 -3.65 28.73
N SER A 25 29.46 -3.04 29.18
CA SER A 25 29.22 -1.61 28.96
C SER A 25 30.30 -0.72 29.57
N GLY A 26 30.97 -1.19 30.63
CA GLY A 26 32.05 -0.47 31.30
C GLY A 26 31.63 0.94 31.75
N ASP A 27 32.59 1.87 31.68
CA ASP A 27 32.38 3.30 31.99
C ASP A 27 32.20 4.19 30.75
N ASP A 28 31.97 3.60 29.58
CA ASP A 28 31.83 4.35 28.33
C ASP A 28 30.48 5.11 28.29
N PRO A 29 30.49 6.46 28.28
CA PRO A 29 29.26 7.26 28.17
C PRO A 29 28.67 7.25 26.74
N GLY A 30 29.40 6.71 25.75
CA GLY A 30 28.92 6.49 24.39
C GLY A 30 28.41 5.07 24.13
N TRP A 31 28.29 4.24 25.18
CA TRP A 31 27.85 2.85 25.03
C TRP A 31 26.39 2.77 24.59
N PHE A 32 26.15 1.99 23.53
CA PHE A 32 24.85 1.82 22.89
C PHE A 32 24.58 0.34 22.61
N ILE A 33 23.33 -0.06 22.83
CA ILE A 33 22.82 -1.39 22.46
C ILE A 33 21.48 -1.23 21.76
N ASN A 34 21.27 -1.97 20.68
CA ASN A 34 19.99 -2.05 19.98
C ASN A 34 19.70 -3.50 19.64
N LEU A 35 18.55 -3.99 20.10
CA LEU A 35 18.01 -5.28 19.73
C LEU A 35 16.81 -5.05 18.83
N SER A 36 16.89 -5.51 17.59
CA SER A 36 15.90 -5.28 16.55
C SER A 36 15.36 -6.58 15.95
N ASP A 37 14.10 -6.55 15.52
CA ASP A 37 13.47 -7.57 14.70
C ASP A 37 12.82 -6.93 13.46
N ASP A 38 12.04 -7.69 12.70
CA ASP A 38 11.39 -7.18 11.48
C ASP A 38 10.23 -6.21 11.79
N ASP A 39 9.73 -6.19 13.04
CA ASP A 39 8.55 -5.44 13.49
C ASP A 39 8.90 -4.23 14.37
N GLY A 40 10.16 -4.08 14.82
CA GLY A 40 10.57 -3.00 15.70
C GLY A 40 11.99 -3.15 16.27
N TYR A 41 12.27 -2.36 17.30
CA TYR A 41 13.52 -2.45 18.05
C TYR A 41 13.37 -1.95 19.49
N VAL A 42 14.28 -2.38 20.34
CA VAL A 42 14.53 -1.83 21.69
C VAL A 42 15.99 -1.38 21.74
N GLU A 43 16.22 -0.12 22.04
CA GLU A 43 17.56 0.45 22.16
C GLU A 43 17.79 1.03 23.55
N ALA A 44 19.06 1.06 23.96
CA ALA A 44 19.48 1.73 25.17
C ALA A 44 20.83 2.41 25.01
N GLU A 45 20.94 3.60 25.59
CA GLU A 45 22.16 4.39 25.70
C GLU A 45 22.53 4.55 27.16
N ARG A 46 23.83 4.42 27.48
CA ARG A 46 24.32 4.71 28.84
C ARG A 46 24.44 6.21 29.04
N ASP A 47 23.95 6.72 30.17
CA ASP A 47 24.08 8.12 30.57
C ASP A 47 25.37 8.36 31.38
N GLU A 48 25.70 9.64 31.59
CA GLU A 48 26.88 10.07 32.37
C GLU A 48 26.84 9.63 33.85
N ARG A 49 25.69 9.20 34.36
CA ARG A 49 25.49 8.72 35.73
C ARG A 49 25.54 7.19 35.83
N GLY A 50 25.88 6.51 34.73
CA GLY A 50 25.97 5.05 34.66
C GLY A 50 24.61 4.33 34.62
N ARG A 51 23.52 5.05 34.30
CA ARG A 51 22.18 4.48 34.10
C ARG A 51 21.87 4.40 32.60
N PHE A 52 20.83 3.67 32.22
CA PHE A 52 20.48 3.47 30.81
C PHE A 52 19.21 4.21 30.43
N ARG A 53 19.26 5.06 29.40
CA ARG A 53 18.06 5.58 28.74
C ARG A 53 17.58 4.54 27.75
N LEU A 54 16.30 4.16 27.84
CA LEU A 54 15.70 3.19 26.92
C LEU A 54 14.77 3.89 25.95
N ALA A 55 14.76 3.41 24.72
CA ALA A 55 13.70 3.68 23.77
C ALA A 55 13.28 2.38 23.09
N TYR A 56 12.04 2.31 22.63
CA TYR A 56 11.62 1.24 21.75
C TYR A 56 10.75 1.76 20.62
N HIS A 57 10.79 1.07 19.48
CA HIS A 57 9.97 1.34 18.32
C HIS A 57 9.01 0.18 18.09
N SER A 58 7.71 0.47 18.01
CA SER A 58 6.66 -0.54 17.83
C SER A 58 6.34 -0.89 16.36
N GLY A 59 7.24 -0.53 15.45
CA GLY A 59 7.00 -0.52 14.00
C GLY A 59 6.18 0.69 13.51
N LYS A 60 5.46 1.38 14.41
CA LYS A 60 4.63 2.56 14.07
C LYS A 60 5.06 3.85 14.77
N ALA A 61 5.66 3.76 15.95
CA ALA A 61 6.02 4.92 16.76
C ALA A 61 7.19 4.58 17.68
N ARG A 62 8.01 5.61 17.96
CA ARG A 62 9.05 5.58 18.98
C ARG A 62 8.47 5.96 20.35
N PHE A 63 8.93 5.27 21.37
CA PHE A 63 8.59 5.49 22.76
C PHE A 63 9.89 5.58 23.57
N ASP A 64 10.08 6.70 24.25
CA ASP A 64 11.24 6.89 25.14
C ASP A 64 10.80 6.60 26.58
N ALA A 65 11.64 5.92 27.37
CA ALA A 65 11.38 5.72 28.78
C ALA A 65 11.46 7.08 29.50
N ALA A 66 10.46 7.38 30.33
CA ALA A 66 10.43 8.64 31.10
C ALA A 66 11.60 8.75 32.10
N GLU A 67 12.13 7.60 32.53
CA GLU A 67 13.23 7.51 33.49
C GLU A 67 14.31 6.55 32.98
N THR A 68 15.55 6.77 33.41
CA THR A 68 16.65 5.84 33.16
C THR A 68 16.51 4.58 34.01
N VAL A 69 17.01 3.45 33.55
CA VAL A 69 16.96 2.17 34.26
C VAL A 69 18.36 1.67 34.61
N ASP A 70 18.45 0.65 35.46
CA ASP A 70 19.69 -0.06 35.76
C ASP A 70 19.97 -1.20 34.77
N ALA A 71 21.20 -1.72 34.77
CA ALA A 71 21.62 -2.82 33.90
C ALA A 71 20.74 -4.07 34.04
N ALA A 72 20.31 -4.39 35.27
CA ALA A 72 19.47 -5.56 35.56
C ALA A 72 18.05 -5.44 34.97
N THR A 73 17.49 -4.23 34.94
CA THR A 73 16.20 -3.96 34.31
C THR A 73 16.32 -3.91 32.80
N LEU A 74 17.38 -3.29 32.27
CA LEU A 74 17.68 -3.32 30.84
C LEU A 74 17.80 -4.76 30.32
N ASN A 75 18.58 -5.61 31.02
CA ASN A 75 18.77 -7.01 30.63
C ASN A 75 17.44 -7.77 30.61
N ARG A 76 16.60 -7.61 31.66
CA ARG A 76 15.26 -8.23 31.68
C ARG A 76 14.38 -7.80 30.51
N ILE A 77 14.42 -6.52 30.11
CA ILE A 77 13.62 -6.00 29.00
C ILE A 77 14.10 -6.58 27.68
N LEU A 78 15.41 -6.54 27.41
CA LEU A 78 15.99 -7.08 26.18
C LEU A 78 15.79 -8.59 26.06
N LEU A 79 15.91 -9.35 27.15
CA LEU A 79 15.62 -10.78 27.16
C LEU A 79 14.13 -11.10 26.95
N ALA A 80 13.22 -10.27 27.48
CA ALA A 80 11.79 -10.41 27.23
C ALA A 80 11.46 -10.13 25.77
N TYR A 81 12.07 -9.08 25.20
CA TYR A 81 11.94 -8.76 23.78
C TYR A 81 12.49 -9.89 22.89
N LEU A 82 13.68 -10.43 23.20
CA LEU A 82 14.25 -11.60 22.52
C LEU A 82 13.31 -12.82 22.54
N GLY A 83 12.56 -13.01 23.62
CA GLY A 83 11.57 -14.07 23.75
C GLY A 83 10.22 -13.80 23.06
N GLY A 84 10.05 -12.64 22.41
CA GLY A 84 8.78 -12.20 21.83
C GLY A 84 7.71 -11.81 22.87
N ASP A 85 8.08 -11.64 24.14
CA ASP A 85 7.16 -11.19 25.19
C ASP A 85 6.96 -9.67 25.10
N THR A 86 5.72 -9.21 25.13
CA THR A 86 5.37 -7.77 25.13
C THR A 86 5.03 -7.21 26.51
N SER A 87 5.03 -8.04 27.56
CA SER A 87 4.63 -7.66 28.93
C SER A 87 5.50 -6.54 29.53
N TRP A 88 6.75 -6.42 29.07
CA TRP A 88 7.68 -5.38 29.52
C TRP A 88 7.24 -3.97 29.14
N ARG A 89 6.39 -3.80 28.11
CA ARG A 89 5.85 -2.49 27.71
C ARG A 89 5.00 -1.84 28.81
N GLY A 90 4.41 -2.63 29.70
CA GLY A 90 3.65 -2.11 30.85
C GLY A 90 4.50 -1.81 32.10
N LYS A 91 5.80 -2.12 32.09
CA LYS A 91 6.67 -2.04 33.29
C LYS A 91 7.38 -0.69 33.46
N LEU A 92 7.39 0.15 32.42
CA LEU A 92 7.96 1.49 32.44
C LEU A 92 6.93 2.51 31.96
N ALA A 93 7.06 3.73 32.46
CA ALA A 93 6.31 4.87 31.94
C ALA A 93 6.95 5.31 30.61
N TRP A 94 6.26 5.06 29.51
CA TRP A 94 6.74 5.38 28.16
C TRP A 94 6.13 6.68 27.64
N GLN A 95 6.98 7.58 27.17
CA GLN A 95 6.57 8.80 26.50
C GLN A 95 6.59 8.58 24.99
N ARG A 96 5.42 8.71 24.37
CA ARG A 96 5.28 8.55 22.92
C ARG A 96 5.85 9.78 22.21
N GLN A 97 6.96 9.62 21.50
CA GLN A 97 7.51 10.61 20.57
C GLN A 97 6.69 10.57 19.28
N VAL A 98 5.48 11.13 19.28
CA VAL A 98 4.70 11.29 18.06
C VAL A 98 4.13 12.69 18.01
N SER A 99 4.63 13.49 17.07
CA SER A 99 3.86 14.63 16.60
C SER A 99 2.55 14.11 15.98
N PRO A 100 1.38 14.70 16.28
CA PRO A 100 0.07 14.20 15.80
C PRO A 100 -0.01 13.98 14.28
N ALA A 101 0.78 14.74 13.52
CA ALA A 101 0.92 14.61 12.07
C ALA A 101 1.49 13.25 11.63
N LYS A 102 2.44 12.67 12.39
CA LYS A 102 3.07 11.37 12.08
C LYS A 102 2.15 10.17 12.37
N ALA A 103 1.25 10.28 13.35
CA ALA A 103 0.27 9.22 13.65
C ALA A 103 -0.72 9.01 12.49
N ALA A 104 -1.19 10.10 11.88
CA ALA A 104 -2.10 10.06 10.73
C ALA A 104 -1.38 9.57 9.46
N GLU A 105 -0.12 9.99 9.27
CA GLU A 105 0.69 9.59 8.11
C GLU A 105 1.06 8.10 8.13
N ALA A 106 1.40 7.53 9.30
CA ALA A 106 1.71 6.11 9.46
C ALA A 106 0.48 5.19 9.36
N ALA A 107 -0.73 5.73 9.55
CA ALA A 107 -1.99 4.98 9.39
C ALA A 107 -2.44 4.89 7.92
N GLY A 108 -1.76 5.59 6.99
CA GLY A 108 -2.20 5.70 5.59
C GLY A 108 -3.47 6.54 5.43
N GLU A 109 -3.83 7.32 6.45
CA GLU A 109 -5.02 8.18 6.40
C GLU A 109 -4.70 9.41 5.54
N PRO A 110 -5.55 9.76 4.56
CA PRO A 110 -5.39 11.01 3.83
C PRO A 110 -5.44 12.19 4.81
N PRO A 111 -4.65 13.25 4.57
CA PRO A 111 -4.60 14.37 5.50
C PRO A 111 -5.99 15.00 5.63
N VAL A 112 -6.36 15.42 6.85
CA VAL A 112 -7.72 15.90 7.18
C VAL A 112 -8.21 16.97 6.20
N TRP A 113 -7.34 17.89 5.76
CA TRP A 113 -7.69 18.92 4.78
C TRP A 113 -8.08 18.36 3.40
N ALA A 114 -7.51 17.23 2.98
CA ALA A 114 -7.86 16.57 1.72
C ALA A 114 -9.23 15.88 1.81
N ILE A 115 -9.53 15.26 2.96
CA ILE A 115 -10.86 14.71 3.24
C ILE A 115 -11.89 15.85 3.21
N VAL A 116 -11.61 16.94 3.92
CA VAL A 116 -12.48 18.13 3.93
C VAL A 116 -12.67 18.69 2.53
N ALA A 117 -11.63 18.75 1.70
CA ALA A 117 -11.75 19.22 0.31
C ALA A 117 -12.66 18.32 -0.54
N VAL A 118 -12.55 17.00 -0.40
CA VAL A 118 -13.43 16.04 -1.11
C VAL A 118 -14.87 16.15 -0.59
N VAL A 119 -15.08 16.19 0.73
CA VAL A 119 -16.42 16.38 1.32
C VAL A 119 -17.03 17.72 0.90
N ALA A 120 -16.24 18.79 0.90
CA ALA A 120 -16.68 20.11 0.43
C ALA A 120 -17.02 20.08 -1.06
N SER A 121 -16.29 19.33 -1.90
CA SER A 121 -16.64 19.18 -3.31
C SER A 121 -17.97 18.45 -3.52
N LEU A 122 -18.26 17.42 -2.71
CA LEU A 122 -19.53 16.71 -2.73
C LEU A 122 -20.68 17.59 -2.21
N ALA A 123 -20.46 18.34 -1.14
CA ALA A 123 -21.41 19.31 -0.63
C ALA A 123 -21.68 20.44 -1.63
N LEU A 124 -20.65 20.89 -2.36
CA LEU A 124 -20.79 21.89 -3.42
C LEU A 124 -21.65 21.36 -4.57
N ILE A 125 -21.51 20.10 -4.96
CA ILE A 125 -22.41 19.47 -5.96
C ILE A 125 -23.86 19.51 -5.47
N PHE A 126 -24.10 19.13 -4.21
CA PHE A 126 -25.44 19.18 -3.63
C PHE A 126 -26.00 20.61 -3.61
N VAL A 127 -25.21 21.60 -3.20
CA VAL A 127 -25.62 23.00 -3.21
C VAL A 127 -25.95 23.49 -4.62
N ILE A 128 -25.12 23.13 -5.61
CA ILE A 128 -25.35 23.52 -7.01
C ILE A 128 -26.62 22.87 -7.57
N VAL A 129 -26.88 21.59 -7.27
CA VAL A 129 -28.01 20.85 -7.84
C VAL A 129 -29.33 21.13 -7.13
N GLU A 130 -29.33 21.20 -5.79
CA GLU A 130 -30.56 21.17 -4.98
C GLU A 130 -30.89 22.52 -4.33
N VAL A 131 -29.89 23.40 -4.15
CA VAL A 131 -30.06 24.62 -3.35
C VAL A 131 -29.98 25.89 -4.21
N LEU A 132 -29.21 25.88 -5.28
CA LEU A 132 -29.01 27.05 -6.13
C LEU A 132 -30.25 27.32 -7.01
N PRO A 133 -30.77 28.56 -7.05
CA PRO A 133 -31.87 28.90 -7.96
C PRO A 133 -31.43 28.83 -9.43
N GLU A 134 -32.36 28.48 -10.32
CA GLU A 134 -32.10 28.35 -11.77
C GLU A 134 -31.46 29.62 -12.39
N SER A 135 -31.84 30.81 -11.93
CA SER A 135 -31.29 32.10 -12.39
C SER A 135 -29.80 32.29 -12.07
N TRP A 136 -29.29 31.59 -11.06
CA TRP A 136 -27.87 31.54 -10.73
C TRP A 136 -27.15 30.45 -11.49
N LEU A 137 -27.82 29.30 -11.74
CA LEU A 137 -27.28 28.25 -12.58
C LEU A 137 -27.04 28.76 -14.01
N GLU A 138 -27.95 29.56 -14.58
CA GLU A 138 -27.77 30.13 -15.93
C GLU A 138 -26.54 31.06 -16.07
N GLN A 139 -26.02 31.61 -14.97
CA GLN A 139 -24.82 32.46 -14.97
C GLN A 139 -23.52 31.66 -14.90
N LEU A 140 -23.57 30.39 -14.48
CA LEU A 140 -22.39 29.55 -14.39
C LEU A 140 -21.95 29.09 -15.79
N PRO A 141 -20.64 29.17 -16.12
CA PRO A 141 -20.16 28.65 -17.39
C PRO A 141 -20.45 27.14 -17.44
N PHE A 142 -21.10 26.71 -18.53
CA PHE A 142 -21.47 25.31 -18.81
C PHE A 142 -22.59 24.72 -17.93
N ALA A 143 -23.21 25.46 -17.02
CA ALA A 143 -24.36 24.96 -16.26
C ALA A 143 -25.57 24.71 -17.16
N GLY A 144 -26.34 23.66 -16.85
CA GLY A 144 -27.43 23.15 -17.69
C GLY A 144 -26.97 22.42 -18.96
N THR A 145 -25.67 22.44 -19.29
CA THR A 145 -25.12 21.66 -20.40
C THR A 145 -24.71 20.27 -19.96
N THR A 146 -24.77 19.29 -20.87
CA THR A 146 -24.27 17.93 -20.62
C THR A 146 -22.80 17.92 -20.21
N PHE A 147 -21.98 18.81 -20.78
CA PHE A 147 -20.58 19.00 -20.39
C PHE A 147 -20.42 19.46 -18.93
N GLY A 148 -21.20 20.46 -18.51
CA GLY A 148 -21.19 20.95 -17.13
C GLY A 148 -21.57 19.87 -16.12
N ASN A 149 -22.55 19.03 -16.45
CA ASN A 149 -22.96 17.90 -15.60
C ASN A 149 -21.84 16.85 -15.47
N ILE A 150 -21.17 16.52 -16.58
CA ILE A 150 -20.03 15.58 -16.55
C ILE A 150 -18.89 16.16 -15.71
N ALA A 151 -18.57 17.44 -15.88
CA ALA A 151 -17.54 18.12 -15.10
C ALA A 151 -17.88 18.16 -13.60
N LEU A 152 -19.15 18.39 -13.26
CA LEU A 152 -19.66 18.41 -11.90
C LEU A 152 -19.53 17.03 -11.23
N ILE A 153 -19.86 15.95 -11.95
CA ILE A 153 -19.68 14.56 -11.48
C ILE A 153 -18.20 14.21 -11.31
N ALA A 154 -17.34 14.69 -12.21
CA ALA A 154 -15.90 14.45 -12.15
C ALA A 154 -15.17 15.29 -11.07
N LEU A 155 -15.81 16.36 -10.57
CA LEU A 155 -15.21 17.32 -9.63
C LEU A 155 -14.57 16.67 -8.39
N PRO A 156 -15.21 15.72 -7.67
CA PRO A 156 -14.61 15.12 -6.47
C PRO A 156 -13.35 14.32 -6.79
N VAL A 157 -13.32 13.64 -7.95
CA VAL A 157 -12.14 12.88 -8.40
C VAL A 157 -11.01 13.84 -8.76
N VAL A 158 -11.31 14.95 -9.43
CA VAL A 158 -10.31 15.99 -9.77
C VAL A 158 -9.76 16.64 -8.50
N VAL A 159 -10.62 17.00 -7.54
CA VAL A 159 -10.21 17.59 -6.25
C VAL A 159 -9.37 16.61 -5.45
N MET A 160 -9.73 15.33 -5.43
CA MET A 160 -8.96 14.28 -4.77
C MET A 160 -7.55 14.14 -5.37
N VAL A 161 -7.45 14.05 -6.70
CA VAL A 161 -6.14 13.94 -7.38
C VAL A 161 -5.31 15.21 -7.16
N ALA A 162 -5.91 16.39 -7.24
CA ALA A 162 -5.24 17.65 -6.95
C ALA A 162 -4.73 17.72 -5.51
N ALA A 163 -5.54 17.28 -4.53
CA ALA A 163 -5.16 17.21 -3.13
C ALA A 163 -3.99 16.23 -2.90
N MET A 164 -3.99 15.07 -3.56
CA MET A 164 -2.86 14.14 -3.52
C MET A 164 -1.58 14.76 -4.08
N VAL A 165 -1.67 15.46 -5.22
CA VAL A 165 -0.53 16.15 -5.84
C VAL A 165 0.00 17.26 -4.93
N VAL A 166 -0.88 18.10 -4.38
CA VAL A 166 -0.50 19.17 -3.44
C VAL A 166 0.15 18.59 -2.19
N ASN A 167 -0.42 17.52 -1.61
CA ASN A 167 0.17 16.85 -0.46
C ASN A 167 1.59 16.33 -0.76
N ALA A 168 1.78 15.68 -1.90
CA ALA A 168 3.09 15.22 -2.34
C ALA A 168 4.07 16.39 -2.54
N MET A 169 3.63 17.49 -3.18
CA MET A 169 4.45 18.69 -3.35
C MET A 169 4.85 19.34 -2.03
N LEU A 170 3.94 19.39 -1.05
CA LEU A 170 4.22 19.92 0.29
C LEU A 170 5.27 19.09 1.02
N LYS A 171 5.19 17.75 0.95
CA LYS A 171 6.20 16.84 1.52
C LYS A 171 7.56 17.05 0.87
N VAL A 172 7.62 17.11 -0.46
CA VAL A 172 8.86 17.37 -1.21
C VAL A 172 9.47 18.72 -0.85
N ARG A 173 8.64 19.78 -0.70
CA ARG A 173 9.12 21.11 -0.33
C ARG A 173 9.76 21.12 1.07
N ARG A 174 9.21 20.37 2.02
CA ARG A 174 9.81 20.20 3.36
C ARG A 174 11.12 19.40 3.28
N ALA A 175 11.14 18.33 2.50
CA ALA A 175 12.34 17.50 2.33
C ALA A 175 13.48 18.20 1.57
N ARG A 176 13.22 19.28 0.84
CA ARG A 176 14.28 20.08 0.19
C ARG A 176 15.24 20.73 1.19
N SER A 177 14.76 21.10 2.38
CA SER A 177 15.58 21.69 3.44
C SER A 177 16.25 20.66 4.36
N TRP A 178 16.07 19.36 4.10
CA TRP A 178 16.70 18.31 4.89
C TRP A 178 18.21 18.29 4.70
N ALA A 179 18.91 18.12 5.82
CA ALA A 179 20.36 18.00 5.86
C ALA A 179 20.79 16.60 5.40
N GLN A 180 22.09 16.45 5.15
CA GLN A 180 22.67 15.19 4.66
C GLN A 180 23.73 14.71 5.63
N ALA A 181 23.74 13.41 5.90
CA ALA A 181 24.78 12.73 6.65
C ALA A 181 25.21 11.45 5.92
N PRO A 182 26.49 11.07 5.98
CA PRO A 182 26.90 9.74 5.56
C PRO A 182 26.31 8.69 6.51
N GLY A 183 25.82 7.61 5.94
CA GLY A 183 25.29 6.46 6.67
C GLY A 183 25.68 5.15 6.00
N ARG A 184 25.30 4.05 6.63
CA ARG A 184 25.57 2.71 6.14
C ARG A 184 24.32 1.85 6.22
N VAL A 185 24.06 1.09 5.17
CA VAL A 185 22.98 0.09 5.17
C VAL A 185 23.43 -1.05 6.07
N ILE A 186 22.68 -1.30 7.14
CA ILE A 186 22.88 -2.41 8.06
C ILE A 186 22.25 -3.67 7.47
N ARG A 187 20.98 -3.57 7.07
CA ARG A 187 20.17 -4.70 6.61
C ARG A 187 19.39 -4.31 5.36
N SER A 188 19.29 -5.24 4.42
CA SER A 188 18.51 -5.06 3.19
C SER A 188 17.92 -6.40 2.79
N HIS A 189 16.61 -6.54 2.93
CA HIS A 189 15.89 -7.76 2.61
C HIS A 189 14.45 -7.48 2.20
N MET A 190 13.81 -8.48 1.58
CA MET A 190 12.40 -8.41 1.25
C MET A 190 11.56 -8.72 2.48
N ALA A 191 10.63 -7.83 2.83
CA ALA A 191 9.69 -8.02 3.92
C ALA A 191 8.23 -8.01 3.42
N ALA A 192 7.34 -8.62 4.19
CA ALA A 192 5.92 -8.71 3.89
C ALA A 192 5.12 -7.83 4.85
N ARG A 193 4.50 -6.76 4.34
CA ARG A 193 3.55 -5.95 5.11
C ARG A 193 2.20 -6.65 5.14
N ARG A 194 1.78 -7.06 6.33
CA ARG A 194 0.50 -7.74 6.57
C ARG A 194 -0.58 -6.77 7.06
N PRO A 195 -1.86 -7.07 6.82
CA PRO A 195 -2.96 -6.34 7.45
C PRO A 195 -2.89 -6.43 8.98
N PRO A 196 -3.47 -5.45 9.71
CA PRO A 196 -3.54 -5.50 11.17
C PRO A 196 -4.22 -6.76 11.68
N LYS A 197 -3.71 -7.31 12.78
CA LYS A 197 -4.27 -8.49 13.45
C LYS A 197 -5.73 -8.26 13.82
N GLY A 198 -6.62 -9.18 13.44
CA GLY A 198 -8.07 -9.05 13.61
C GLY A 198 -8.84 -8.51 12.39
N ASN A 199 -8.15 -8.12 11.32
CA ASN A 199 -8.75 -7.86 10.01
C ASN A 199 -7.84 -8.41 8.90
N GLU A 200 -7.82 -9.75 8.75
CA GLU A 200 -6.90 -10.42 7.84
C GLU A 200 -7.33 -10.40 6.36
N ILE A 201 -8.45 -9.74 6.04
CA ILE A 201 -9.03 -9.62 4.69
C ILE A 201 -8.14 -8.81 3.72
N GLY A 202 -7.15 -8.07 4.23
CA GLY A 202 -6.25 -7.28 3.39
C GLY A 202 -5.20 -8.10 2.60
N THR A 203 -4.62 -7.47 1.58
CA THR A 203 -3.54 -8.05 0.79
C THR A 203 -2.20 -7.99 1.52
N VAL A 204 -1.37 -9.01 1.34
CA VAL A 204 0.04 -8.97 1.74
C VAL A 204 0.79 -8.22 0.67
N VAL A 205 1.57 -7.22 1.08
CA VAL A 205 2.34 -6.39 0.17
C VAL A 205 3.82 -6.60 0.46
N ASN A 206 4.56 -7.07 -0.55
CA ASN A 206 6.02 -7.17 -0.46
C ASN A 206 6.63 -5.78 -0.55
N ILE A 207 7.44 -5.43 0.45
CA ILE A 207 8.11 -4.13 0.61
C ILE A 207 9.62 -4.35 0.81
N PRO A 208 10.46 -3.42 0.33
CA PRO A 208 11.89 -3.49 0.60
C PRO A 208 12.16 -3.01 2.04
N ALA A 209 12.57 -3.92 2.92
CA ALA A 209 12.99 -3.59 4.28
C ALA A 209 14.50 -3.29 4.29
N VAL A 210 14.81 -2.00 4.30
CA VAL A 210 16.19 -1.49 4.34
C VAL A 210 16.39 -0.72 5.64
N THR A 211 17.26 -1.21 6.50
CA THR A 211 17.67 -0.55 7.74
C THR A 211 19.05 0.06 7.53
N TYR A 212 19.21 1.33 7.86
CA TYR A 212 20.48 2.05 7.77
C TYR A 212 20.77 2.83 9.04
N SER A 213 22.04 2.99 9.39
CA SER A 213 22.49 3.85 10.48
C SER A 213 23.24 5.08 9.95
N PHE A 214 23.16 6.17 10.69
CA PHE A 214 23.90 7.42 10.43
C PHE A 214 24.07 8.19 11.74
N SER A 215 25.10 9.02 11.81
CA SER A 215 25.39 9.78 13.05
C SER A 215 25.24 11.29 12.81
N VAL A 216 24.55 11.97 13.73
CA VAL A 216 24.37 13.42 13.73
C VAL A 216 24.85 13.96 15.08
N LYS A 217 25.84 14.85 15.07
CA LYS A 217 26.42 15.45 16.29
C LYS A 217 26.87 14.42 17.34
N GLY A 218 27.34 13.25 16.92
CA GLY A 218 27.81 12.17 17.81
C GLY A 218 26.72 11.23 18.31
N VAL A 219 25.45 11.43 17.93
CA VAL A 219 24.34 10.52 18.24
C VAL A 219 24.03 9.68 16.99
N THR A 220 23.94 8.36 17.14
CA THR A 220 23.62 7.45 16.05
C THR A 220 22.10 7.24 15.96
N TYR A 221 21.58 7.41 14.75
CA TYR A 221 20.18 7.23 14.41
C TYR A 221 20.05 6.08 13.42
N GLN A 222 18.92 5.37 13.49
CA GLN A 222 18.55 4.37 12.51
C GLN A 222 17.30 4.80 11.75
N GLY A 223 17.26 4.49 10.46
CA GLY A 223 16.11 4.73 9.61
C GLY A 223 15.76 3.51 8.78
N THR A 224 14.49 3.42 8.40
CA THR A 224 13.94 2.31 7.60
C THR A 224 13.31 2.77 6.29
N ARG A 225 13.24 4.08 6.05
CA ARG A 225 12.52 4.66 4.92
C ARG A 225 13.46 4.90 3.75
N ILE A 226 13.18 4.26 2.62
CA ILE A 226 13.95 4.49 1.40
C ILE A 226 13.54 5.83 0.77
N SER A 227 12.24 6.11 0.65
CA SER A 227 11.76 7.34 0.01
C SER A 227 10.61 8.00 0.78
N LEU A 228 10.20 9.19 0.33
CA LEU A 228 9.02 9.90 0.88
C LEU A 228 7.68 9.19 0.58
N GLY A 229 7.67 8.18 -0.29
CA GLY A 229 6.52 7.33 -0.58
C GLY A 229 6.81 5.84 -0.32
N ASP A 230 5.73 5.06 -0.24
CA ASP A 230 5.84 3.60 -0.13
C ASP A 230 6.37 3.01 -1.45
N ILE A 231 7.42 2.20 -1.36
CA ILE A 231 7.90 1.36 -2.45
C ILE A 231 7.32 -0.04 -2.22
N SER A 232 6.64 -0.58 -3.22
CA SER A 232 6.00 -1.91 -3.12
C SER A 232 6.03 -2.68 -4.44
N GLY A 233 5.82 -3.99 -4.33
CA GLY A 233 5.70 -4.90 -5.46
C GLY A 233 6.94 -4.89 -6.36
N LYS A 234 6.74 -4.74 -7.67
CA LYS A 234 7.80 -4.73 -8.70
C LYS A 234 9.00 -3.83 -8.39
N TYR A 235 8.78 -2.68 -7.76
CA TYR A 235 9.86 -1.72 -7.48
C TYR A 235 10.66 -2.06 -6.21
N ALA A 236 10.18 -3.00 -5.38
CA ALA A 236 10.86 -3.40 -4.17
C ALA A 236 12.20 -4.07 -4.47
N GLU A 237 12.26 -4.96 -5.47
CA GLU A 237 13.51 -5.64 -5.85
C GLU A 237 14.56 -4.65 -6.39
N GLU A 238 14.14 -3.69 -7.20
CA GLU A 238 15.03 -2.65 -7.73
C GLU A 238 15.61 -1.80 -6.59
N ALA A 239 14.80 -1.50 -5.57
CA ALA A 239 15.25 -0.76 -4.39
C ALA A 239 16.28 -1.57 -3.56
N LEU A 240 16.05 -2.87 -3.34
CA LEU A 240 17.01 -3.73 -2.63
C LEU A 240 18.33 -3.86 -3.39
N ALA A 241 18.27 -3.97 -4.73
CA ALA A 241 19.47 -3.99 -5.57
C ALA A 241 20.25 -2.67 -5.51
N ARG A 242 19.57 -1.54 -5.33
CA ARG A 242 20.20 -0.20 -5.17
C ARG A 242 20.84 -0.02 -3.79
N TYR A 243 20.28 -0.65 -2.76
CA TYR A 243 20.71 -0.51 -1.37
C TYR A 243 21.07 -1.86 -0.74
N PRO A 244 22.14 -2.53 -1.19
CA PRO A 244 22.57 -3.80 -0.59
C PRO A 244 23.14 -3.58 0.83
N ALA A 245 23.08 -4.62 1.67
CA ALA A 245 23.65 -4.58 3.01
C ALA A 245 25.15 -4.24 2.98
N GLY A 246 25.57 -3.37 3.89
CA GLY A 246 26.94 -2.85 3.98
C GLY A 246 27.26 -1.68 3.07
N ALA A 247 26.36 -1.27 2.16
CA ALA A 247 26.56 -0.13 1.27
C ALA A 247 26.64 1.20 2.04
N ASN A 248 27.53 2.09 1.60
CA ASN A 248 27.57 3.47 2.08
C ASN A 248 26.50 4.28 1.35
N VAL A 249 25.68 4.99 2.12
CA VAL A 249 24.53 5.75 1.61
C VAL A 249 24.55 7.16 2.16
N THR A 250 23.92 8.08 1.44
CA THR A 250 23.64 9.42 1.97
C THR A 250 22.24 9.42 2.56
N VAL A 251 22.14 9.70 3.85
CA VAL A 251 20.87 9.83 4.55
C VAL A 251 20.47 11.30 4.56
N PHE A 252 19.25 11.57 4.11
CA PHE A 252 18.61 12.88 4.24
C PHE A 252 17.74 12.88 5.49
N TYR A 253 17.91 13.85 6.36
CA TYR A 253 17.16 13.92 7.62
C TYR A 253 16.68 15.34 7.93
N ASP A 254 15.58 15.45 8.67
CA ASP A 254 15.11 16.73 9.18
C ASP A 254 16.04 17.23 10.32
N PRO A 255 16.69 18.40 10.20
CA PRO A 255 17.54 18.93 11.27
C PRO A 255 16.83 19.17 12.60
N ALA A 256 15.51 19.37 12.57
CA ALA A 256 14.69 19.55 13.78
C ALA A 256 14.28 18.21 14.41
N ASP A 257 14.27 17.12 13.63
CA ASP A 257 13.94 15.77 14.07
C ASP A 257 14.72 14.74 13.23
N PRO A 258 15.94 14.38 13.65
CA PRO A 258 16.76 13.42 12.90
C PRO A 258 16.13 12.04 12.73
N GLY A 259 15.10 11.68 13.52
CA GLY A 259 14.35 10.45 13.32
C GLY A 259 13.50 10.44 12.05
N ASP A 260 13.19 11.61 11.47
CA ASP A 260 12.60 11.70 10.12
C ASP A 260 13.72 11.73 9.08
N CYS A 261 14.03 10.56 8.54
CA CYS A 261 15.10 10.40 7.57
C CYS A 261 14.68 9.50 6.41
N VAL A 262 15.29 9.73 5.24
CA VAL A 262 15.09 8.94 4.02
C VAL A 262 16.40 8.82 3.23
N LEU A 263 16.55 7.77 2.42
CA LEU A 263 17.67 7.63 1.47
C LEU A 263 17.46 8.42 0.18
N GLU A 264 16.21 8.57 -0.24
CA GLU A 264 15.78 9.29 -1.44
C GLU A 264 14.79 10.40 -1.06
N ARG A 265 15.26 11.65 -1.02
CA ARG A 265 14.40 12.83 -0.79
C ARG A 265 13.61 13.29 -2.01
N GLU A 266 13.96 12.79 -3.19
CA GLU A 266 13.30 13.20 -4.43
C GLU A 266 11.99 12.44 -4.60
N ALA A 267 10.95 13.11 -5.10
CA ALA A 267 9.75 12.41 -5.52
C ALA A 267 10.10 11.45 -6.66
N PRO A 268 9.49 10.24 -6.71
CA PRO A 268 9.75 9.29 -7.79
C PRO A 268 9.58 9.98 -9.14
N LYS A 269 10.59 9.84 -10.00
CA LYS A 269 10.65 10.46 -11.34
C LYS A 269 9.44 9.98 -12.14
N GLY A 270 8.41 10.81 -12.21
CA GLY A 270 7.19 10.49 -12.94
C GLY A 270 5.89 10.55 -12.15
N ALA A 271 5.88 10.75 -10.83
CA ALA A 271 4.63 10.87 -10.07
C ALA A 271 3.71 11.99 -10.60
N VAL A 272 4.29 13.17 -10.88
CA VAL A 272 3.57 14.30 -11.49
C VAL A 272 3.15 13.99 -12.93
N LYS A 273 4.00 13.29 -13.69
CA LYS A 273 3.66 12.85 -15.05
C LYS A 273 2.51 11.83 -15.05
N GLY A 274 2.48 10.91 -14.08
CA GLY A 274 1.44 9.91 -13.89
C GLY A 274 0.11 10.53 -13.47
N CYS A 275 0.14 11.49 -12.53
CA CYS A 275 -1.06 12.25 -12.16
C CYS A 275 -1.57 13.09 -13.34
N GLY A 276 -0.67 13.73 -14.09
CA GLY A 276 -1.01 14.48 -15.31
C GLY A 276 -1.59 13.58 -16.40
N LEU A 277 -1.02 12.39 -16.61
CA LEU A 277 -1.52 11.41 -17.58
C LEU A 277 -2.89 10.85 -17.17
N LEU A 278 -3.11 10.65 -15.87
CA LEU A 278 -4.40 10.21 -15.33
C LEU A 278 -5.47 11.28 -15.51
N LEU A 279 -5.17 12.53 -15.16
CA LEU A 279 -6.08 13.66 -15.38
C LEU A 279 -6.36 13.88 -16.87
N LEU A 280 -5.34 13.78 -17.72
CA LEU A 280 -5.49 13.84 -19.17
C LEU A 280 -6.36 12.70 -19.68
N GLY A 281 -6.16 11.47 -19.19
CA GLY A 281 -6.96 10.31 -19.54
C GLY A 281 -8.43 10.49 -19.17
N VAL A 282 -8.71 10.97 -17.96
CA VAL A 282 -10.08 11.30 -17.50
C VAL A 282 -10.69 12.41 -18.36
N ALA A 283 -9.93 13.46 -18.68
CA ALA A 283 -10.39 14.56 -19.53
C ALA A 283 -10.68 14.10 -20.97
N LEU A 284 -9.82 13.25 -21.55
CA LEU A 284 -10.02 12.68 -22.89
C LEU A 284 -11.18 11.69 -22.92
N LEU A 285 -11.37 10.88 -21.88
CA LEU A 285 -12.53 9.99 -21.76
C LEU A 285 -13.83 10.78 -21.62
N GLY A 286 -13.86 11.79 -20.74
CA GLY A 286 -15.02 12.65 -20.57
C GLY A 286 -15.34 13.46 -21.82
N GLY A 287 -14.32 14.05 -22.45
CA GLY A 287 -14.45 14.80 -23.70
C GLY A 287 -14.85 13.93 -24.90
N GLY A 288 -14.28 12.73 -25.01
CA GLY A 288 -14.64 11.75 -26.04
C GLY A 288 -16.06 11.22 -25.88
N LEU A 289 -16.48 10.94 -24.65
CA LEU A 289 -17.87 10.56 -24.34
C LEU A 289 -18.83 11.72 -24.67
N HIS A 290 -18.48 12.94 -24.28
CA HIS A 290 -19.26 14.12 -24.60
C HIS A 290 -19.38 14.34 -26.13
N TRP A 291 -18.27 14.26 -26.87
CA TRP A 291 -18.28 14.40 -28.33
C TRP A 291 -19.12 13.31 -28.99
N ALA A 292 -18.99 12.04 -28.54
CA ALA A 292 -19.78 10.93 -29.05
C ALA A 292 -21.28 11.14 -28.81
N VAL A 293 -21.67 11.58 -27.62
CA VAL A 293 -23.07 11.79 -27.23
C VAL A 293 -23.70 13.03 -27.86
N THR A 294 -22.91 14.08 -28.16
CA THR A 294 -23.43 15.34 -28.72
C THR A 294 -23.28 15.37 -30.24
N GLN A 295 -22.06 15.58 -30.75
CA GLN A 295 -21.81 15.73 -32.18
C GLN A 295 -21.88 14.40 -32.92
N GLY A 296 -21.38 13.32 -32.31
CA GLY A 296 -21.49 11.97 -32.86
C GLY A 296 -22.94 11.56 -33.04
N ALA A 297 -23.80 11.85 -32.05
CA ALA A 297 -25.22 11.54 -32.12
C ALA A 297 -25.94 12.29 -33.24
N GLU A 298 -25.69 13.59 -33.42
CA GLU A 298 -26.31 14.38 -34.48
C GLU A 298 -25.90 13.91 -35.89
N VAL A 299 -24.61 13.62 -36.10
CA VAL A 299 -24.12 13.07 -37.38
C VAL A 299 -24.75 11.72 -37.69
N LEU A 300 -24.90 10.87 -36.66
CA LEU A 300 -25.45 9.53 -36.80
C LEU A 300 -26.96 9.56 -37.02
N LYS A 301 -27.66 10.49 -36.38
CA LYS A 301 -29.10 10.76 -36.60
C LYS A 301 -29.37 11.32 -37.98
N ALA A 302 -28.50 12.20 -38.49
CA ALA A 302 -28.58 12.69 -39.87
C ALA A 302 -28.41 11.58 -40.91
N ARG A 303 -27.63 10.53 -40.59
CA ARG A 303 -27.37 9.39 -41.48
C ARG A 303 -28.35 8.23 -41.29
N MET A 304 -28.94 8.10 -40.10
CA MET A 304 -29.93 7.08 -39.73
C MET A 304 -31.10 7.76 -38.99
N PRO A 305 -32.05 8.37 -39.73
CA PRO A 305 -33.13 9.17 -39.14
C PRO A 305 -34.06 8.37 -38.22
N ASP A 306 -34.23 7.09 -38.51
CA ASP A 306 -35.11 6.18 -37.77
C ASP A 306 -34.42 5.51 -36.58
N ALA A 307 -33.11 5.71 -36.39
CA ALA A 307 -32.35 5.06 -35.34
C ALA A 307 -32.55 5.73 -33.97
N ASP A 308 -32.61 4.92 -32.92
CA ASP A 308 -32.57 5.35 -31.52
C ASP A 308 -31.11 5.61 -31.09
N VAL A 309 -30.53 6.68 -31.66
CA VAL A 309 -29.09 6.99 -31.61
C VAL A 309 -28.47 7.01 -30.20
N PRO A 310 -29.10 7.59 -29.16
CA PRO A 310 -28.55 7.56 -27.81
C PRO A 310 -28.37 6.13 -27.26
N VAL A 311 -29.35 5.26 -27.49
CA VAL A 311 -29.32 3.85 -27.07
C VAL A 311 -28.25 3.10 -27.85
N MET A 312 -28.15 3.36 -29.16
CA MET A 312 -27.15 2.74 -30.03
C MET A 312 -25.71 3.09 -29.62
N LEU A 313 -25.43 4.37 -29.33
CA LEU A 313 -24.10 4.83 -28.92
C LEU A 313 -23.71 4.30 -27.54
N PHE A 314 -24.62 4.35 -26.56
CA PHE A 314 -24.37 3.84 -25.22
C PHE A 314 -24.08 2.34 -25.24
N ALA A 315 -24.94 1.56 -25.90
CA ALA A 315 -24.77 0.12 -26.01
C ALA A 315 -23.51 -0.25 -26.82
N GLY A 316 -23.19 0.47 -27.89
CA GLY A 316 -21.97 0.25 -28.68
C GLY A 316 -20.68 0.53 -27.91
N LEU A 317 -20.61 1.67 -27.20
CA LEU A 317 -19.43 2.05 -26.39
C LEU A 317 -19.23 1.11 -25.20
N PHE A 318 -20.31 0.74 -24.51
CA PHE A 318 -20.25 -0.19 -23.39
C PHE A 318 -19.88 -1.61 -23.86
N GLY A 319 -20.44 -2.06 -24.99
CA GLY A 319 -20.07 -3.32 -25.62
C GLY A 319 -18.60 -3.37 -26.03
N LEU A 320 -18.06 -2.28 -26.61
CA LEU A 320 -16.65 -2.16 -26.95
C LEU A 320 -15.75 -2.19 -25.71
N MET A 321 -16.12 -1.47 -24.65
CA MET A 321 -15.39 -1.48 -23.38
C MET A 321 -15.34 -2.89 -22.77
N ALA A 322 -16.49 -3.58 -22.69
CA ALA A 322 -16.58 -4.94 -22.20
C ALA A 322 -15.74 -5.92 -23.04
N LEU A 323 -15.74 -5.76 -24.37
CA LEU A 323 -14.93 -6.56 -25.28
C LEU A 323 -13.42 -6.32 -25.07
N LEU A 324 -12.99 -5.05 -24.95
CA LEU A 324 -11.59 -4.71 -24.71
C LEU A 324 -11.12 -5.27 -23.36
N PHE A 325 -11.96 -5.20 -22.32
CA PHE A 325 -11.66 -5.78 -21.02
C PHE A 325 -11.57 -7.31 -21.10
N PHE A 326 -12.49 -7.97 -21.80
CA PHE A 326 -12.44 -9.41 -22.05
C PHE A 326 -11.15 -9.82 -22.79
N VAL A 327 -10.78 -9.10 -23.85
CA VAL A 327 -9.56 -9.38 -24.63
C VAL A 327 -8.30 -9.12 -23.78
N GLY A 328 -8.28 -8.04 -23.01
CA GLY A 328 -7.19 -7.71 -22.10
C GLY A 328 -7.00 -8.77 -21.02
N HIS A 329 -8.09 -9.15 -20.35
CA HIS A 329 -8.12 -10.21 -19.36
C HIS A 329 -7.68 -11.54 -19.96
N ARG A 330 -8.22 -11.95 -21.12
CA ARG A 330 -7.81 -13.18 -21.82
C ARG A 330 -6.32 -13.20 -22.16
N ARG A 331 -5.76 -12.08 -22.63
CA ARG A 331 -4.31 -11.98 -22.90
C ARG A 331 -3.48 -12.09 -21.62
N TYR A 332 -3.97 -11.55 -20.52
CA TYR A 332 -3.33 -11.68 -19.21
C TYR A 332 -3.37 -13.13 -18.71
N LEU A 333 -4.53 -13.79 -18.74
CA LEU A 333 -4.67 -15.21 -18.36
C LEU A 333 -3.81 -16.12 -19.24
N ALA A 334 -3.74 -15.86 -20.55
CA ALA A 334 -2.89 -16.63 -21.46
C ALA A 334 -1.39 -16.52 -21.10
N ARG A 335 -0.95 -15.36 -20.61
CA ARG A 335 0.42 -15.20 -20.09
C ARG A 335 0.61 -15.88 -18.74
N ALA A 336 -0.40 -15.81 -17.87
CA ALA A 336 -0.40 -16.48 -16.57
C ALA A 336 -0.28 -17.99 -16.68
N ASN A 337 -0.91 -18.60 -17.69
CA ASN A 337 -0.76 -20.03 -17.95
C ASN A 337 0.67 -20.45 -18.33
N ALA A 338 1.51 -19.51 -18.76
CA ALA A 338 2.92 -19.74 -19.08
C ALA A 338 3.86 -19.25 -17.97
N TRP A 339 3.34 -18.92 -16.78
CA TRP A 339 4.17 -18.49 -15.68
C TRP A 339 5.08 -19.62 -15.17
N PRO A 340 6.35 -19.32 -14.90
CA PRO A 340 7.27 -20.24 -14.25
C PRO A 340 6.75 -20.65 -12.87
N VAL A 341 7.18 -21.84 -12.44
CA VAL A 341 6.80 -22.45 -11.16
C VAL A 341 8.02 -22.50 -10.26
N THR A 342 7.85 -22.15 -8.99
CA THR A 342 8.84 -22.33 -7.93
C THR A 342 8.20 -23.05 -6.74
N GLN A 343 9.03 -23.66 -5.89
CA GLN A 343 8.56 -24.25 -4.64
C GLN A 343 8.31 -23.16 -3.60
N GLY A 344 7.19 -23.27 -2.90
CA GLY A 344 6.81 -22.42 -1.78
C GLY A 344 6.28 -23.21 -0.60
N GLU A 345 5.93 -22.51 0.47
CA GLU A 345 5.41 -23.06 1.71
C GLU A 345 4.22 -22.24 2.20
N ILE A 346 3.16 -22.90 2.67
CA ILE A 346 2.03 -22.23 3.31
C ILE A 346 2.45 -21.72 4.69
N ILE A 347 2.38 -20.41 4.90
CA ILE A 347 2.72 -19.75 6.18
C ILE A 347 1.51 -19.73 7.11
N SER A 348 0.34 -19.37 6.60
CA SER A 348 -0.91 -19.38 7.36
C SER A 348 -2.08 -19.76 6.47
N SER A 349 -3.09 -20.39 7.07
CA SER A 349 -4.28 -20.85 6.37
C SER A 349 -5.44 -20.83 7.35
N VAL A 350 -6.30 -19.83 7.25
CA VAL A 350 -7.39 -19.58 8.19
C VAL A 350 -8.68 -19.20 7.47
N VAL A 351 -9.81 -19.42 8.12
CA VAL A 351 -11.12 -18.95 7.64
C VAL A 351 -11.47 -17.66 8.36
N GLU A 352 -11.67 -16.60 7.61
CA GLU A 352 -12.10 -15.29 8.10
C GLU A 352 -13.58 -15.05 7.81
N GLN A 353 -14.24 -14.30 8.70
CA GLN A 353 -15.65 -13.95 8.57
C GLN A 353 -15.81 -12.47 8.25
N ARG A 354 -16.55 -12.18 7.17
CA ARG A 354 -16.94 -10.82 6.79
C ARG A 354 -18.43 -10.65 6.97
N GLY A 355 -18.82 -9.92 8.02
CA GLY A 355 -20.19 -9.47 8.21
C GLY A 355 -20.45 -8.21 7.37
N SER A 356 -21.44 -8.27 6.48
CA SER A 356 -22.01 -7.08 5.85
C SER A 356 -23.45 -6.89 6.32
N THR A 357 -23.78 -5.70 6.82
CA THR A 357 -25.15 -5.35 7.21
C THR A 357 -25.73 -4.47 6.12
N GLU A 358 -26.69 -5.01 5.37
CA GLU A 358 -27.40 -4.28 4.32
C GLU A 358 -28.91 -4.40 4.57
N ASN A 359 -29.61 -3.27 4.66
CA ASN A 359 -31.07 -3.21 4.94
C ASN A 359 -31.52 -4.05 6.16
N GLY A 360 -30.78 -3.99 7.27
CA GLY A 360 -31.12 -4.70 8.51
C GLY A 360 -30.96 -6.22 8.45
N LYS A 361 -30.47 -6.77 7.34
CA LYS A 361 -30.09 -8.17 7.20
C LYS A 361 -28.57 -8.28 7.27
N THR A 362 -28.08 -9.07 8.23
CA THR A 362 -26.67 -9.44 8.31
C THR A 362 -26.40 -10.60 7.38
N ARG A 363 -25.51 -10.40 6.41
CA ARG A 363 -24.98 -11.49 5.57
C ARG A 363 -23.54 -11.75 6.00
N THR A 364 -23.28 -12.95 6.49
CA THR A 364 -21.93 -13.42 6.80
C THR A 364 -21.37 -14.14 5.58
N THR A 365 -20.21 -13.69 5.12
CA THR A 365 -19.43 -14.34 4.06
C THR A 365 -18.16 -14.89 4.68
N TYR A 366 -17.77 -16.10 4.29
CA TYR A 366 -16.55 -16.74 4.78
C TYR A 366 -15.47 -16.68 3.69
N LEU A 367 -14.25 -16.30 4.08
CA LEU A 367 -13.11 -16.11 3.19
C LEU A 367 -11.96 -17.01 3.64
N PRO A 368 -11.43 -17.90 2.78
CA PRO A 368 -10.19 -18.60 3.05
C PRO A 368 -9.01 -17.64 2.85
N VAL A 369 -8.30 -17.33 3.93
CA VAL A 369 -7.07 -16.54 3.91
C VAL A 369 -5.89 -17.51 3.97
N VAL A 370 -5.29 -17.77 2.81
CA VAL A 370 -4.12 -18.64 2.66
C VAL A 370 -2.93 -17.76 2.31
N GLU A 371 -1.98 -17.60 3.22
CA GLU A 371 -0.71 -16.91 2.97
C GLU A 371 0.39 -17.94 2.72
N PHE A 372 1.16 -17.75 1.65
CA PHE A 372 2.29 -18.60 1.31
C PHE A 372 3.53 -17.77 1.00
N ALA A 373 4.69 -18.34 1.30
CA ALA A 373 5.99 -17.76 1.00
C ALA A 373 6.71 -18.58 -0.07
N TYR A 374 7.48 -17.92 -0.92
CA TYR A 374 8.24 -18.54 -1.99
C TYR A 374 9.50 -17.74 -2.25
N THR A 375 10.49 -18.34 -2.93
CA THR A 375 11.76 -17.67 -3.22
C THR A 375 11.97 -17.53 -4.72
N VAL A 376 12.25 -16.30 -5.16
CA VAL A 376 12.63 -15.96 -6.54
C VAL A 376 13.83 -15.04 -6.48
N GLY A 377 14.89 -15.35 -7.24
CA GLY A 377 16.09 -14.51 -7.30
C GLY A 377 16.78 -14.29 -5.95
N GLY A 378 16.63 -15.20 -4.99
CA GLY A 378 17.18 -15.06 -3.62
C GLY A 378 16.31 -14.25 -2.66
N ASN A 379 15.19 -13.67 -3.12
CA ASN A 379 14.25 -12.92 -2.28
C ASN A 379 13.10 -13.81 -1.83
N ARG A 380 12.81 -13.84 -0.52
CA ARG A 380 11.61 -14.48 0.03
C ARG A 380 10.43 -13.53 -0.12
N LEU A 381 9.47 -13.93 -0.96
CA LEU A 381 8.26 -13.19 -1.28
C LEU A 381 7.04 -13.87 -0.67
N HIS A 382 5.99 -13.10 -0.44
CA HIS A 382 4.73 -13.58 0.10
C HIS A 382 3.56 -13.24 -0.82
N SER A 383 2.56 -14.11 -0.89
CA SER A 383 1.29 -13.84 -1.58
C SER A 383 0.14 -14.53 -0.84
N ARG A 384 -1.08 -14.09 -1.14
CA ARG A 384 -2.34 -14.67 -0.64
C ARG A 384 -3.27 -15.18 -1.74
N GLN A 385 -2.82 -15.13 -2.99
CA GLN A 385 -3.68 -15.49 -4.11
C GLN A 385 -3.71 -17.01 -4.27
N VAL A 386 -4.81 -17.63 -3.86
CA VAL A 386 -5.04 -19.04 -4.22
C VAL A 386 -5.29 -19.16 -5.71
N LYS A 387 -6.19 -18.32 -6.25
CA LYS A 387 -6.43 -18.18 -7.70
C LYS A 387 -6.07 -16.79 -8.16
N LEU A 388 -5.46 -16.71 -9.34
CA LEU A 388 -5.02 -15.44 -9.91
C LEU A 388 -6.18 -14.44 -10.07
N GLY A 389 -6.06 -13.27 -9.43
CA GLY A 389 -6.97 -12.14 -9.61
C GLY A 389 -8.41 -12.36 -9.14
N LEU A 390 -8.66 -13.42 -8.35
CA LEU A 390 -9.99 -13.73 -7.80
C LEU A 390 -9.93 -13.75 -6.27
N GLU A 391 -10.69 -12.85 -5.65
CA GLU A 391 -11.00 -12.98 -4.23
C GLU A 391 -12.02 -14.12 -4.09
N ILE A 392 -11.59 -15.22 -3.48
CA ILE A 392 -12.43 -16.39 -3.30
C ILE A 392 -13.23 -16.20 -2.01
N SER A 393 -14.55 -16.17 -2.10
CA SER A 393 -15.43 -16.07 -0.92
C SER A 393 -16.68 -16.93 -1.12
N GLY A 394 -17.27 -17.41 -0.03
CA GLY A 394 -18.42 -18.29 -0.13
C GLY A 394 -19.00 -18.73 1.21
N SER A 395 -19.57 -19.94 1.22
CA SER A 395 -20.02 -20.60 2.45
C SER A 395 -18.84 -20.98 3.32
N GLU A 396 -19.10 -21.17 4.62
CA GLU A 396 -18.13 -21.69 5.57
C GLU A 396 -17.50 -23.00 5.09
N SER A 397 -18.32 -23.93 4.59
CA SER A 397 -17.84 -25.21 4.05
C SER A 397 -16.88 -25.06 2.87
N PHE A 398 -17.10 -24.06 2.02
CA PHE A 398 -16.25 -23.79 0.87
C PHE A 398 -14.91 -23.17 1.30
N ALA A 399 -14.93 -22.21 2.21
CA ALA A 399 -13.72 -21.63 2.78
C ALA A 399 -12.90 -22.70 3.54
N GLN A 400 -13.58 -23.52 4.34
CA GLN A 400 -12.96 -24.61 5.09
C GLN A 400 -12.31 -25.65 4.16
N ALA A 401 -12.95 -25.99 3.05
CA ALA A 401 -12.39 -26.92 2.07
C ALA A 401 -11.05 -26.41 1.47
N ILE A 402 -10.93 -25.10 1.22
CA ILE A 402 -9.68 -24.50 0.72
C ILE A 402 -8.60 -24.52 1.80
N VAL A 403 -8.93 -24.16 3.03
CA VAL A 403 -7.98 -24.19 4.16
C VAL A 403 -7.50 -25.62 4.44
N THR A 404 -8.38 -26.62 4.36
CA THR A 404 -8.02 -28.04 4.49
C THR A 404 -7.13 -28.51 3.34
N ARG A 405 -7.29 -27.97 2.12
CA ARG A 405 -6.45 -28.29 0.97
C ARG A 405 -5.04 -27.70 1.09
N TYR A 406 -4.90 -26.54 1.71
CA TYR A 406 -3.64 -25.83 1.89
C TYR A 406 -3.31 -25.61 3.38
N PRO A 407 -2.95 -26.66 4.13
CA PRO A 407 -2.62 -26.53 5.54
C PRO A 407 -1.29 -25.80 5.74
N ALA A 408 -1.14 -25.09 6.87
CA ALA A 408 0.11 -24.42 7.22
C ALA A 408 1.29 -25.42 7.30
N GLY A 409 2.45 -25.01 6.78
CA GLY A 409 3.65 -25.82 6.65
C GLY A 409 3.67 -26.75 5.42
N ALA A 410 2.60 -26.79 4.61
CA ALA A 410 2.62 -27.59 3.39
C ALA A 410 3.50 -26.96 2.31
N ALA A 411 4.29 -27.79 1.63
CA ALA A 411 4.99 -27.40 0.40
C ALA A 411 3.98 -27.30 -0.76
N VAL A 412 4.10 -26.26 -1.57
CA VAL A 412 3.20 -25.96 -2.68
C VAL A 412 3.95 -25.45 -3.90
N ASP A 413 3.40 -25.74 -5.08
CA ASP A 413 3.86 -25.14 -6.32
C ASP A 413 3.28 -23.72 -6.44
N VAL A 414 4.16 -22.75 -6.66
CA VAL A 414 3.81 -21.34 -6.79
C VAL A 414 4.11 -20.86 -8.21
N HIS A 415 3.08 -20.39 -8.90
CA HIS A 415 3.20 -19.75 -10.21
C HIS A 415 3.43 -18.24 -10.01
N TYR A 416 4.49 -17.68 -10.58
CA TYR A 416 4.83 -16.26 -10.41
C TYR A 416 5.02 -15.53 -11.75
N ASP A 417 4.69 -14.24 -11.81
CA ASP A 417 4.98 -13.42 -12.99
C ASP A 417 6.48 -13.10 -13.08
N PRO A 418 7.21 -13.53 -14.12
CA PRO A 418 8.65 -13.26 -14.24
C PRO A 418 8.96 -11.78 -14.44
N ARG A 419 7.98 -10.95 -14.80
CA ARG A 419 8.14 -9.48 -14.94
C ARG A 419 7.80 -8.72 -13.66
N ASP A 420 7.14 -9.38 -12.72
CA ASP A 420 6.78 -8.88 -11.40
C ASP A 420 6.67 -10.05 -10.43
N PRO A 421 7.80 -10.53 -9.86
CA PRO A 421 7.81 -11.70 -8.99
C PRO A 421 6.90 -11.58 -7.77
N SER A 422 6.50 -10.37 -7.38
CA SER A 422 5.56 -10.14 -6.27
C SER A 422 4.11 -10.59 -6.58
N ASN A 423 3.80 -10.81 -7.86
CA ASN A 423 2.52 -11.31 -8.33
C ASN A 423 2.60 -12.83 -8.54
N ALA A 424 2.05 -13.60 -7.61
CA ALA A 424 2.07 -15.06 -7.65
C ALA A 424 0.78 -15.67 -7.12
N ALA A 425 0.42 -16.84 -7.66
CA ALA A 425 -0.74 -17.62 -7.28
C ALA A 425 -0.43 -19.12 -7.16
N LEU A 426 -1.20 -19.84 -6.33
CA LEU A 426 -1.09 -21.30 -6.18
C LEU A 426 -1.74 -22.04 -7.35
N GLU A 427 -2.84 -21.51 -7.86
CA GLU A 427 -3.60 -22.11 -8.95
C GLU A 427 -3.68 -21.16 -10.14
N ASN A 428 -3.43 -21.71 -11.32
CA ASN A 428 -3.70 -21.01 -12.56
C ASN A 428 -5.21 -20.80 -12.74
N PRO A 429 -5.61 -19.67 -13.33
CA PRO A 429 -7.01 -19.42 -13.65
C PRO A 429 -7.46 -20.39 -14.75
N THR A 430 -8.27 -21.38 -14.38
CA THR A 430 -8.78 -22.41 -15.30
C THR A 430 -10.04 -21.98 -16.04
N GLU A 431 -10.78 -20.99 -15.54
CA GLU A 431 -12.07 -20.59 -16.11
C GLU A 431 -11.98 -19.22 -16.80
N THR A 432 -12.10 -19.24 -18.12
CA THR A 432 -12.39 -18.02 -18.88
C THR A 432 -13.85 -17.67 -18.63
N ASN A 433 -14.11 -16.64 -17.82
CA ASN A 433 -15.47 -16.17 -17.61
C ASN A 433 -15.99 -15.49 -18.90
N TRP A 434 -16.86 -16.19 -19.63
CA TRP A 434 -17.46 -15.71 -20.87
C TRP A 434 -18.55 -14.65 -20.65
N LEU A 435 -18.91 -14.35 -19.40
CA LEU A 435 -19.94 -13.36 -19.07
C LEU A 435 -19.65 -12.00 -19.71
N LEU A 436 -18.41 -11.51 -19.66
CA LEU A 436 -18.05 -10.23 -20.31
C LEU A 436 -18.20 -10.27 -21.83
N LEU A 437 -17.93 -11.42 -22.47
CA LEU A 437 -18.18 -11.58 -23.90
C LEU A 437 -19.69 -11.61 -24.19
N GLY A 438 -20.48 -12.32 -23.38
CA GLY A 438 -21.93 -12.35 -23.48
C GLY A 438 -22.55 -10.96 -23.33
N VAL A 439 -22.08 -10.17 -22.35
CA VAL A 439 -22.46 -8.77 -22.16
C VAL A 439 -22.08 -7.94 -23.39
N ALA A 440 -20.85 -8.08 -23.91
CA ALA A 440 -20.43 -7.36 -25.12
C ALA A 440 -21.33 -7.67 -26.32
N LEU A 441 -21.62 -8.96 -26.57
CA LEU A 441 -22.49 -9.40 -27.67
C LEU A 441 -23.93 -8.90 -27.50
N ALA A 442 -24.49 -8.95 -26.29
CA ALA A 442 -25.81 -8.43 -26.00
C ALA A 442 -25.88 -6.91 -26.25
N CYS A 443 -24.87 -6.17 -25.81
CA CYS A 443 -24.77 -4.73 -26.05
C CYS A 443 -24.66 -4.39 -27.54
N PHE A 444 -23.88 -5.16 -28.32
CA PHE A 444 -23.84 -4.98 -29.77
C PHE A 444 -25.17 -5.33 -30.46
N ALA A 445 -25.88 -6.36 -29.99
CA ALA A 445 -27.21 -6.70 -30.49
C ALA A 445 -28.23 -5.59 -30.20
N ILE A 446 -28.19 -4.99 -29.00
CA ILE A 446 -29.01 -3.83 -28.62
C ILE A 446 -28.66 -2.63 -29.51
N ALA A 447 -27.38 -2.37 -29.74
CA ALA A 447 -26.94 -1.27 -30.61
C ALA A 447 -27.45 -1.48 -32.05
N LEU A 448 -27.36 -2.70 -32.57
CA LEU A 448 -27.81 -3.06 -33.91
C LEU A 448 -29.35 -3.00 -34.03
N TYR A 449 -30.09 -3.42 -33.00
CA TYR A 449 -31.54 -3.25 -32.94
C TYR A 449 -31.94 -1.76 -32.91
N ALA A 450 -31.28 -0.96 -32.07
CA ALA A 450 -31.49 0.48 -31.97
C ALA A 450 -31.15 1.23 -33.26
N SER A 451 -30.25 0.68 -34.09
CA SER A 451 -29.92 1.25 -35.41
C SER A 451 -31.07 1.20 -36.42
N ARG A 452 -32.05 0.31 -36.21
CA ARG A 452 -33.14 -0.03 -37.15
C ARG A 452 -32.69 -0.37 -38.57
N ALA A 453 -31.42 -0.69 -38.78
CA ALA A 453 -30.84 -0.99 -40.11
C ALA A 453 -31.43 -2.21 -40.82
N PHE A 454 -32.23 -3.03 -40.14
CA PHE A 454 -32.86 -4.26 -40.65
C PHE A 454 -34.39 -4.21 -40.67
N ARG A 455 -35.00 -3.04 -40.46
CA ARG A 455 -36.42 -2.77 -40.76
C ARG A 455 -36.49 -1.91 -42.00
#